data_AF-A0A3M3CBX9-F1
#
_entry.id   AF-A0A3M3CBX9-F1
#
_cell.length_a   1.000
_cell.length_b   1.000
_cell.length_c   1.000
_cell.angle_alpha   90.00
_cell.angle_beta   90.00
_cell.angle_gamma   90.00
#
_symmetry.space_group_name_H-M   'P 1'
#
loop_
_entity.id
_entity.type
_entity.pdbx_description
1 polymer ?
#
loop_
_entity_poly.entity_id
_entity_poly.type
_entity_poly.pdbx_seq_one_letter_code
_entity_poly.pdbx_strand_id
1 'polypeptide(L)'
;MQVVEQTFGTPATHLCELNTRALKVVCEYLGMSFDWESCAAMNLDLPPIEHAGQWALEISTVLGARQYINATGGREIFIPGEWQERGIELRFLEPASFSYSTGPMNFVENLSIIDVLMWNAPETVLAYLRNETRAVI
;
A
#
# COMPACT_ATOMS: atom_id res chain seq x y z
N MET A 1 -5.85 -19.14 -10.60
CA MET A 1 -5.14 -18.80 -9.35
C MET A 1 -6.16 -18.14 -8.45
N GLN A 2 -6.44 -18.72 -7.28
CA GLN A 2 -7.55 -18.31 -6.41
C GLN A 2 -7.59 -16.79 -6.14
N VAL A 3 -6.44 -16.16 -5.92
CA VAL A 3 -6.33 -14.70 -5.68
C VAL A 3 -6.88 -13.86 -6.85
N VAL A 4 -6.55 -14.21 -8.10
CA VAL A 4 -7.05 -13.49 -9.29
C VAL A 4 -8.55 -13.71 -9.47
N GLU A 5 -9.01 -14.96 -9.33
CA GLU A 5 -10.42 -15.30 -9.47
C GLU A 5 -11.27 -14.61 -8.40
N GLN A 6 -10.83 -14.55 -7.15
CA GLN A 6 -11.51 -13.83 -6.07
C GLN A 6 -11.48 -12.30 -6.28
N THR A 7 -10.40 -11.76 -6.85
CA THR A 7 -10.28 -10.33 -7.12
C THR A 7 -11.19 -9.86 -8.25
N PHE A 8 -11.38 -10.67 -9.30
CA PHE A 8 -12.14 -10.30 -10.50
C PHE A 8 -13.49 -11.01 -10.65
N GLY A 9 -13.80 -11.98 -9.79
CA GLY A 9 -15.01 -12.80 -9.87
C GLY A 9 -16.32 -12.06 -9.61
N THR A 10 -16.26 -10.81 -9.15
CA THR A 10 -17.41 -9.91 -9.05
C THR A 10 -17.09 -8.61 -9.80
N PRO A 11 -17.98 -8.11 -10.67
CA PRO A 11 -17.79 -6.81 -11.30
C PRO A 11 -17.64 -5.71 -10.24
N ALA A 12 -16.72 -4.79 -10.45
CA ALA A 12 -16.59 -3.57 -9.64
C ALA A 12 -17.00 -2.39 -10.51
N THR A 13 -17.74 -1.44 -9.93
CA THR A 13 -18.16 -0.24 -10.67
C THR A 13 -17.11 0.86 -10.57
N HIS A 14 -16.36 0.89 -9.47
CA HIS A 14 -15.31 1.87 -9.21
C HIS A 14 -13.95 1.21 -9.03
N LEU A 15 -12.90 1.88 -9.49
CA LEU A 15 -11.52 1.39 -9.34
C LEU A 15 -11.14 1.23 -7.86
N CYS A 16 -11.62 2.11 -6.98
CA CYS A 16 -11.35 2.01 -5.53
C CYS A 16 -11.92 0.72 -4.93
N GLU A 17 -13.10 0.28 -5.38
CA GLU A 17 -13.73 -0.97 -4.95
C GLU A 17 -12.87 -2.17 -5.39
N LEU A 18 -12.43 -2.18 -6.65
CA LEU A 18 -11.55 -3.21 -7.18
C LEU A 18 -10.21 -3.27 -6.42
N ASN A 19 -9.57 -2.12 -6.22
CA ASN A 19 -8.28 -2.03 -5.53
C ASN A 19 -8.39 -2.49 -4.07
N THR A 20 -9.43 -2.05 -3.37
CA THR A 20 -9.71 -2.46 -1.99
C THR A 20 -9.93 -3.97 -1.91
N ARG A 21 -10.71 -4.54 -2.84
CA ARG A 21 -10.94 -5.98 -2.90
C ARG A 21 -9.66 -6.74 -3.19
N ALA A 22 -8.83 -6.27 -4.13
CA ALA A 22 -7.54 -6.87 -4.44
C ALA A 22 -6.62 -6.90 -3.20
N LEU A 23 -6.52 -5.78 -2.48
CA LEU A 23 -5.76 -5.70 -1.23
C LEU A 23 -6.29 -6.68 -0.18
N LYS A 24 -7.61 -6.68 0.04
CA LYS A 24 -8.26 -7.60 0.98
C LYS A 24 -7.96 -9.07 0.67
N VAL A 25 -8.16 -9.49 -0.58
CA VAL A 25 -7.90 -10.88 -1.02
C VAL A 25 -6.43 -11.25 -0.83
N VAL A 26 -5.50 -10.36 -1.17
CA VAL A 26 -4.07 -10.62 -0.96
C VAL A 26 -3.72 -10.70 0.52
N CYS A 27 -4.23 -9.79 1.36
CA CYS A 27 -4.03 -9.84 2.81
C CYS A 27 -4.61 -11.14 3.42
N GLU A 28 -5.81 -11.54 3.02
CA GLU A 28 -6.42 -12.81 3.45
C GLU A 28 -5.57 -14.01 3.02
N TYR A 29 -5.07 -14.03 1.78
CA TYR A 29 -4.18 -15.07 1.27
C TYR A 29 -2.86 -15.15 2.07
N LEU A 30 -2.31 -14.02 2.48
CA LEU A 30 -1.09 -13.93 3.30
C LEU A 30 -1.34 -14.14 4.81
N GLY A 31 -2.59 -14.27 5.26
CA GLY A 31 -2.93 -14.36 6.68
C GLY A 31 -2.67 -13.05 7.47
N MET A 32 -2.82 -11.90 6.82
CA MET A 32 -2.67 -10.56 7.39
C MET A 32 -4.02 -9.91 7.71
N SER A 33 -4.08 -9.14 8.80
CA SER A 33 -5.20 -8.24 9.03
C SER A 33 -5.20 -7.10 8.00
N PHE A 34 -6.40 -6.64 7.62
CA PHE A 34 -6.59 -5.54 6.68
C PHE A 34 -7.63 -4.57 7.24
N ASP A 35 -7.15 -3.68 8.10
CA ASP A 35 -7.94 -2.63 8.72
C ASP A 35 -7.87 -1.38 7.84
N TRP A 36 -9.00 -1.02 7.23
CA TRP A 36 -9.07 0.08 6.27
C TRP A 36 -10.44 0.75 6.36
N GLU A 37 -10.50 2.00 5.87
CA GLU A 37 -11.74 2.73 5.72
C GLU A 37 -11.67 3.62 4.47
N SER A 38 -12.81 3.80 3.81
CA SER A 38 -12.92 4.64 2.61
C SER A 38 -12.99 6.11 3.00
N CYS A 39 -12.08 6.94 2.49
CA CYS A 39 -12.13 8.39 2.69
C CYS A 39 -13.47 9.00 2.27
N ALA A 40 -14.11 8.47 1.22
CA ALA A 40 -15.43 8.92 0.78
C ALA A 40 -16.54 8.57 1.79
N ALA A 41 -16.41 7.47 2.53
CA ALA A 41 -17.37 7.05 3.55
C ALA A 41 -17.20 7.85 4.86
N MET A 42 -15.98 8.32 5.15
CA MET A 42 -15.69 9.11 6.35
C MET A 42 -16.34 10.49 6.34
N ASN A 43 -16.73 11.02 5.17
CA ASN A 43 -17.35 12.34 5.02
C ASN A 43 -16.55 13.46 5.74
N LEU A 44 -15.23 13.46 5.53
CA LEU A 44 -14.31 14.41 6.17
C LEU A 44 -14.54 15.84 5.64
N ASP A 45 -14.53 16.81 6.56
CA ASP A 45 -14.49 18.23 6.22
C ASP A 45 -13.04 18.64 6.00
N LEU A 46 -12.62 18.65 4.74
CA LEU A 46 -11.25 18.97 4.34
C LEU A 46 -11.17 20.41 3.83
N PRO A 47 -10.10 21.15 4.14
CA PRO A 47 -9.86 22.47 3.55
C PRO A 47 -9.56 22.35 2.04
N PRO A 48 -9.53 23.48 1.30
CA PRO A 48 -9.12 23.48 -0.10
C PRO A 48 -7.74 22.85 -0.28
N ILE A 49 -7.62 21.99 -1.30
CA ILE A 49 -6.38 21.28 -1.64
C ILE A 49 -5.65 22.01 -2.77
N GLU A 50 -4.41 22.40 -2.53
CA GLU A 50 -3.58 23.19 -3.44
C GLU A 50 -2.68 22.31 -4.33
N HIS A 51 -2.22 21.16 -3.82
CA HIS A 51 -1.44 20.18 -4.58
C HIS A 51 -1.73 18.73 -4.17
N ALA A 52 -1.31 17.77 -5.01
CA ALA A 52 -1.67 16.36 -4.86
C ALA A 52 -1.24 15.75 -3.52
N GLY A 53 -0.04 16.08 -3.01
CA GLY A 53 0.46 15.56 -1.74
C GLY A 53 -0.29 16.07 -0.50
N GLN A 54 -1.00 17.20 -0.62
CA GLN A 54 -1.70 17.80 0.50
C GLN A 54 -2.93 17.00 0.93
N TRP A 55 -3.55 16.23 0.01
CA TRP A 55 -4.68 15.34 0.35
C TRP A 55 -4.37 14.45 1.55
N ALA A 56 -3.21 13.79 1.53
CA ALA A 56 -2.80 12.91 2.62
C ALA A 56 -2.53 13.68 3.92
N LEU A 57 -1.98 14.90 3.83
CA LEU A 57 -1.70 15.75 4.98
C LEU A 57 -2.99 16.18 5.68
N GLU A 58 -3.98 16.68 4.92
CA GLU A 58 -5.23 17.17 5.49
C GLU A 58 -6.06 16.03 6.06
N ILE A 59 -6.14 14.89 5.37
CA ILE A 59 -6.78 13.67 5.90
C ILE A 59 -6.11 13.24 7.20
N SER A 60 -4.77 13.16 7.22
CA SER A 60 -4.01 12.78 8.42
C SER A 60 -4.24 13.75 9.58
N THR A 61 -4.36 15.04 9.28
CA THR A 61 -4.60 16.10 10.28
C THR A 61 -5.98 15.96 10.90
N VAL A 62 -7.03 15.80 10.09
CA VAL A 62 -8.42 15.63 10.60
C VAL A 62 -8.57 14.35 11.41
N LEU A 63 -7.87 13.28 11.04
CA LEU A 63 -7.87 12.03 11.79
C LEU A 63 -6.96 12.04 13.03
N GLY A 64 -6.23 13.13 13.29
CA GLY A 64 -5.31 13.24 14.43
C GLY A 64 -4.13 12.25 14.36
N ALA A 65 -3.68 11.91 13.14
CA ALA A 65 -2.61 10.95 12.95
C ALA A 65 -1.26 11.50 13.43
N ARG A 66 -0.47 10.66 14.10
CA ARG A 66 0.93 10.98 14.46
C ARG A 66 1.89 10.77 13.29
N GLN A 67 1.52 9.91 12.35
CA GLN A 67 2.40 9.44 11.28
C GLN A 67 1.59 9.07 10.05
N TYR A 68 2.16 9.35 8.89
CA TYR A 68 1.68 8.88 7.59
C TYR A 68 2.80 8.14 6.86
N ILE A 69 2.44 7.02 6.24
CA ILE A 69 3.37 6.17 5.50
C ILE A 69 2.87 6.06 4.05
N ASN A 70 3.75 6.33 3.08
CA ASN A 70 3.48 6.11 1.65
C ASN A 70 4.46 5.12 1.03
N ALA A 71 4.19 4.64 -0.18
CA ALA A 71 5.20 3.98 -0.99
C ALA A 71 6.23 5.01 -1.50
N THR A 72 7.44 4.58 -1.81
CA THR A 72 8.53 5.46 -2.27
C THR A 72 8.24 6.18 -3.60
N GLY A 73 7.46 5.56 -4.50
CA GLY A 73 7.16 6.09 -5.84
C GLY A 73 6.36 7.41 -5.88
N GLY A 74 5.93 7.94 -4.73
CA GLY A 74 5.19 9.20 -4.61
C GLY A 74 5.92 10.26 -3.78
N ARG A 75 7.20 10.10 -3.46
CA ARG A 75 7.88 11.02 -2.53
C ARG A 75 7.86 12.49 -2.96
N GLU A 76 7.98 12.74 -4.27
CA GLU A 76 8.13 14.08 -4.84
C GLU A 76 6.86 14.94 -4.77
N ILE A 77 5.68 14.34 -4.58
CA ILE A 77 4.42 15.11 -4.50
C ILE A 77 4.18 15.74 -3.13
N PHE A 78 4.97 15.34 -2.11
CA PHE A 78 4.87 15.82 -0.74
C PHE A 78 5.86 16.95 -0.47
N ILE A 79 5.45 17.94 0.33
CA ILE A 79 6.30 19.03 0.79
C ILE A 79 6.61 18.81 2.27
N PRO A 80 7.80 18.30 2.64
CA PRO A 80 8.08 17.86 4.02
C PRO A 80 7.87 18.94 5.09
N GLY A 81 8.04 20.23 4.75
CA GLY A 81 7.80 21.34 5.65
C GLY A 81 6.37 21.40 6.19
N GLU A 82 5.37 21.13 5.34
CA GLU A 82 3.95 21.17 5.75
C GLU A 82 3.63 20.09 6.79
N TRP A 83 4.21 18.90 6.61
CA TRP A 83 4.07 17.78 7.54
C TRP A 83 4.73 18.08 8.89
N GLN A 84 5.93 18.66 8.85
CA GLN A 84 6.65 19.07 10.05
C GLN A 84 5.89 20.12 10.86
N GLU A 85 5.28 21.11 10.19
CA GLU A 85 4.46 22.14 10.83
C GLU A 85 3.23 21.57 11.55
N ARG A 86 2.64 20.49 11.02
CA ARG A 86 1.52 19.79 11.67
C ARG A 86 1.96 18.80 12.76
N GLY A 87 3.27 18.58 12.92
CA GLY A 87 3.79 17.57 13.85
C GLY A 87 3.46 16.13 13.44
N ILE A 88 3.24 15.87 12.14
CA ILE A 88 2.93 14.55 11.60
C ILE A 88 4.19 13.99 10.94
N GLU A 89 4.63 12.81 11.36
CA GLU A 89 5.79 12.15 10.75
C GLU A 89 5.45 11.64 9.35
N LEU A 90 6.11 12.18 8.32
CA LEU A 90 6.07 11.64 6.96
C LEU A 90 7.13 10.56 6.78
N ARG A 91 6.72 9.36 6.35
CA ARG A 91 7.61 8.23 6.08
C ARG A 91 7.28 7.52 4.77
N PHE A 92 8.25 6.78 4.27
CA PHE A 92 8.17 6.02 3.02
C PHE A 92 8.59 4.56 3.21
N LEU A 93 7.87 3.64 2.58
CA LEU A 93 8.20 2.21 2.58
C LEU A 93 9.34 1.93 1.62
N GLU A 94 10.45 1.46 2.17
CA GLU A 94 11.63 1.00 1.45
C GLU A 94 11.76 -0.52 1.63
N PRO A 95 11.28 -1.32 0.65
CA PRO A 95 11.52 -2.76 0.63
C PRO A 95 12.97 -3.05 0.22
N ALA A 96 13.57 -4.09 0.80
CA ALA A 96 14.84 -4.63 0.36
C ALA A 96 14.71 -5.29 -1.04
N SER A 97 15.80 -5.83 -1.59
CA SER A 97 15.67 -6.67 -2.77
C SER A 97 15.02 -8.01 -2.40
N PHE A 98 14.11 -8.47 -3.24
CA PHE A 98 13.46 -9.78 -3.06
C PHE A 98 13.68 -10.65 -4.28
N SER A 99 14.52 -11.67 -4.12
CA SER A 99 14.81 -12.66 -5.16
C SER A 99 14.35 -14.04 -4.74
N TYR A 100 13.89 -14.82 -5.70
CA TYR A 100 13.33 -16.16 -5.48
C TYR A 100 13.58 -17.03 -6.72
N SER A 101 13.50 -18.35 -6.54
CA SER A 101 13.63 -19.30 -7.64
C SER A 101 12.36 -19.30 -8.48
N THR A 102 12.50 -19.11 -9.78
CA THR A 102 11.41 -19.15 -10.78
C THR A 102 11.42 -20.45 -11.58
N GLY A 103 11.96 -21.52 -10.99
CA GLY A 103 12.12 -22.82 -11.64
C GLY A 103 12.98 -22.72 -12.91
N PRO A 104 12.45 -23.07 -14.10
CA PRO A 104 13.20 -23.01 -15.36
C PRO A 104 13.23 -21.60 -15.99
N MET A 105 12.51 -20.62 -15.46
CA MET A 105 12.45 -19.27 -16.03
C MET A 105 13.57 -18.37 -15.51
N ASN A 106 13.85 -17.29 -16.22
CA ASN A 106 14.75 -16.24 -15.71
C ASN A 106 14.00 -15.37 -14.71
N PHE A 107 14.63 -15.11 -13.55
CA PHE A 107 14.12 -14.15 -12.59
C PHE A 107 14.13 -12.72 -13.18
N VAL A 108 13.06 -11.98 -12.94
CA VAL A 108 12.93 -10.57 -13.30
C VAL A 108 12.54 -9.81 -12.03
N GLU A 109 13.41 -8.92 -11.57
CA GLU A 109 13.17 -8.13 -10.38
C GLU A 109 11.94 -7.23 -10.56
N ASN A 110 11.11 -7.13 -9.52
CA ASN A 110 9.91 -6.27 -9.48
C ASN A 110 8.88 -6.53 -10.61
N LEU A 111 8.79 -7.76 -11.14
CA LEU A 111 7.92 -8.07 -12.27
C LEU A 111 6.42 -7.85 -11.96
N SER A 112 5.87 -8.55 -10.97
CA SER A 112 4.50 -8.34 -10.49
C SER A 112 4.27 -9.02 -9.15
N ILE A 113 3.27 -8.56 -8.39
CA ILE A 113 2.85 -9.25 -7.16
C ILE A 113 2.35 -10.67 -7.44
N ILE A 114 1.75 -10.92 -8.61
CA ILE A 114 1.27 -12.25 -8.99
C ILE A 114 2.43 -13.22 -9.17
N ASP A 115 3.54 -12.76 -9.77
CA ASP A 115 4.76 -13.56 -9.92
C ASP A 115 5.37 -13.90 -8.55
N VAL A 116 5.42 -12.93 -7.64
CA VAL A 116 5.86 -13.14 -6.25
C VAL A 116 5.03 -14.21 -5.56
N LEU A 117 3.69 -14.10 -5.59
CA LEU A 117 2.79 -15.04 -4.93
C LEU A 117 2.77 -16.43 -5.60
N MET A 118 3.13 -16.52 -6.88
CA MET A 118 3.19 -17.79 -7.61
C MET A 118 4.41 -18.64 -7.23
N TRP A 119 5.56 -17.99 -6.99
CA TRP A 119 6.84 -18.66 -6.73
C TRP A 119 7.18 -18.82 -5.25
N ASN A 120 6.40 -18.23 -4.36
CA ASN A 120 6.68 -18.22 -2.93
C ASN A 120 5.48 -18.71 -2.13
N ALA A 121 5.75 -19.45 -1.05
CA ALA A 121 4.73 -19.73 -0.05
C ALA A 121 4.27 -18.41 0.61
N PRO A 122 2.99 -18.29 1.01
CA PRO A 122 2.45 -17.09 1.65
C PRO A 122 3.28 -16.64 2.86
N GLU A 123 3.77 -17.60 3.65
CA GLU A 123 4.55 -17.34 4.87
C GLU A 123 5.91 -16.71 4.54
N THR A 124 6.53 -17.09 3.42
CA THR A 124 7.79 -16.49 2.95
C THR A 124 7.58 -15.02 2.58
N VAL A 125 6.50 -14.72 1.84
CA VAL A 125 6.15 -13.35 1.45
C VAL A 125 5.80 -12.52 2.68
N LEU A 126 5.03 -13.07 3.62
CA LEU A 126 4.70 -12.40 4.87
C LEU A 126 5.95 -12.08 5.72
N ALA A 127 6.86 -13.05 5.85
CA ALA A 127 8.11 -12.85 6.58
C ALA A 127 8.96 -11.75 5.92
N TYR A 128 9.04 -11.73 4.60
CA TYR A 128 9.72 -10.68 3.85
C TYR A 128 9.09 -9.30 4.12
N LEU A 129 7.76 -9.16 4.01
CA LEU A 129 7.07 -7.89 4.26
C LEU A 129 7.32 -7.36 5.68
N ARG A 130 7.41 -8.25 6.69
CA ARG A 130 7.62 -7.87 8.09
C ARG A 130 9.07 -7.51 8.43
N ASN A 131 10.03 -8.24 7.84
CA ASN A 131 11.42 -8.17 8.28
C ASN A 131 12.31 -7.35 7.33
N GLU A 132 11.92 -7.25 6.06
CA GLU A 132 12.74 -6.69 4.98
C GLU A 132 12.12 -5.42 4.37
N THR A 133 11.07 -4.87 4.98
CA THR A 133 10.50 -3.57 4.58
C THR A 133 10.62 -2.57 5.72
N ARG A 134 11.19 -1.39 5.44
CA ARG A 134 11.44 -0.35 6.46
C ARG A 134 10.68 0.93 6.14
N ALA A 135 10.25 1.65 7.18
CA ALA A 135 9.69 2.98 7.05
C ALA A 135 10.78 4.03 7.26
N VAL A 136 11.28 4.60 6.16
CA VAL A 136 12.34 5.62 6.13
C VAL A 136 11.76 7.02 6.01
N ILE A 137 12.59 8.04 6.21
CA ILE A 137 12.20 9.47 6.08
C ILE A 137 12.41 9.92 4.64
#